data_AF-A0A9X4KKC9-F1
#
_entry.id   AF-A0A9X4KKC9-F1
#
_cell.length_a   1.000
_cell.length_b   1.000
_cell.length_c   1.000
_cell.angle_alpha   90.00
_cell.angle_beta   90.00
_cell.angle_gamma   90.00
#
_symmetry.space_group_name_H-M   'P 1'
#
loop_
_entity.id
_entity.type
_entity.pdbx_description
1 polymer ?
#
loop_
_entity_poly.entity_id
_entity_poly.type
_entity_poly.pdbx_seq_one_letter_code
_entity_poly.pdbx_strand_id
1 'polypeptide(L)'
;MEQAAWQASYRAAEQLIEWKRYKEALEETQRLLALDPEDADALALAGRVHLCMDRHQEALHWAQEALRRDPEHLLAWFVRVSAYYETGRLKEFQEALAEALRLDPYESFYYYLNANYYNKKRTILVRQVRAAERAGDTAPQSRLSRPAQLCRSAPWRLRGIRAARRPGDPPRWRDAARAASSGLGCPHARRLQA
;
A
#
# COMPACT_ATOMS: atom_id res chain seq x y z
N MET A 1 18.19 10.26 -40.22
CA MET A 1 18.76 8.93 -39.86
C MET A 1 18.79 8.72 -38.36
N GLU A 2 19.04 9.76 -37.55
CA GLU A 2 19.08 9.68 -36.07
C GLU A 2 17.80 9.14 -35.43
N GLN A 3 16.62 9.56 -35.89
CA GLN A 3 15.34 9.02 -35.39
C GLN A 3 15.17 7.51 -35.66
N ALA A 4 15.67 7.00 -36.79
CA ALA A 4 15.60 5.57 -37.09
C ALA A 4 16.58 4.77 -36.22
N ALA A 5 17.76 5.34 -35.92
CA ALA A 5 18.72 4.75 -34.99
C ALA A 5 18.16 4.71 -33.55
N TRP A 6 17.53 5.80 -33.10
CA TRP A 6 16.85 5.85 -31.81
C TRP A 6 15.76 4.78 -31.72
N GLN A 7 14.86 4.71 -32.72
CA GLN A 7 13.79 3.71 -32.71
C GLN A 7 14.32 2.27 -32.73
N ALA A 8 15.41 2.01 -33.45
CA ALA A 8 16.04 0.70 -33.49
C ALA A 8 16.61 0.32 -32.11
N SER A 9 17.39 1.19 -31.48
CA SER A 9 17.95 0.95 -30.14
C SER A 9 16.87 0.86 -29.07
N TYR A 10 15.82 1.68 -29.15
CA TYR A 10 14.68 1.62 -28.22
C TYR A 10 13.99 0.26 -28.29
N ARG A 11 13.58 -0.16 -29.49
CA ARG A 11 12.94 -1.47 -29.69
C ARG A 11 13.84 -2.64 -29.31
N ALA A 12 15.13 -2.55 -29.62
CA ALA A 12 16.10 -3.57 -29.23
C ALA A 12 16.21 -3.68 -27.70
N ALA A 13 16.31 -2.55 -27.00
CA ALA A 13 16.32 -2.52 -25.54
C ALA A 13 15.06 -3.15 -24.94
N GLU A 14 13.87 -2.85 -25.48
CA GLU A 14 12.62 -3.47 -25.01
C GLU A 14 12.63 -4.99 -25.19
N GLN A 15 13.03 -5.46 -26.37
CA GLN A 15 13.11 -6.89 -26.66
C GLN A 15 14.15 -7.60 -25.77
N LEU A 16 15.28 -6.95 -25.49
CA LEU A 16 16.31 -7.49 -24.60
C LEU A 16 15.83 -7.57 -23.15
N ILE A 17 15.00 -6.63 -22.69
CA ILE A 17 14.35 -6.68 -21.37
C ILE A 17 13.43 -7.91 -21.28
N GLU A 18 12.61 -8.15 -22.31
CA GLU A 18 11.74 -9.34 -22.37
C GLU A 18 12.54 -10.66 -22.35
N TRP A 19 13.69 -10.69 -23.04
CA TRP A 19 14.61 -11.82 -23.01
C TRP A 19 15.49 -11.90 -21.76
N LYS A 20 15.30 -10.99 -20.79
CA LYS A 20 16.07 -10.89 -19.55
C LYS A 20 17.58 -10.67 -19.76
N ARG A 21 17.97 -10.14 -20.92
CA ARG A 21 19.37 -9.81 -21.28
C ARG A 21 19.68 -8.37 -20.86
N TYR A 22 19.61 -8.11 -19.55
CA TYR A 22 19.64 -6.74 -19.02
C TYR A 22 20.96 -5.99 -19.25
N LYS A 23 22.10 -6.70 -19.32
CA LYS A 23 23.40 -6.07 -19.59
C LYS A 23 23.45 -5.45 -20.98
N GLU A 24 22.90 -6.13 -21.97
CA GLU A 24 22.85 -5.63 -23.35
C GLU A 24 21.77 -4.57 -23.49
N ALA A 25 20.66 -4.70 -22.77
CA ALA A 25 19.66 -3.64 -22.68
C ALA A 25 20.26 -2.34 -22.12
N LEU A 26 21.19 -2.42 -21.16
CA LEU A 26 21.93 -1.25 -20.67
C LEU A 26 22.83 -0.62 -21.74
N GLU A 27 23.45 -1.42 -22.60
CA GLU A 27 24.27 -0.89 -23.70
C GLU A 27 23.40 -0.15 -24.71
N GLU A 28 22.21 -0.68 -25.03
CA GLU A 28 21.26 0.01 -25.91
C GLU A 28 20.72 1.29 -25.27
N THR A 29 20.39 1.30 -23.98
CA THR A 29 19.96 2.54 -23.30
C THR A 29 21.08 3.58 -23.23
N GLN A 30 22.34 3.16 -23.07
CA GLN A 30 23.49 4.08 -23.17
C GLN A 30 23.63 4.67 -24.57
N ARG A 31 23.34 3.90 -25.63
CA ARG A 31 23.31 4.44 -27.00
C ARG A 31 22.19 5.46 -27.18
N LEU A 32 21.00 5.20 -26.64
CA LEU A 32 19.89 6.16 -26.67
C LEU A 32 20.28 7.47 -25.98
N LEU A 33 20.88 7.39 -24.79
CA LEU A 33 21.36 8.56 -24.04
C LEU A 33 22.53 9.27 -24.71
N ALA A 34 23.33 8.58 -25.53
CA ALA A 34 24.40 9.19 -26.32
C ALA A 34 23.85 9.95 -27.54
N LEU A 35 22.70 9.52 -28.08
CA LEU A 35 21.99 10.23 -29.15
C LEU A 35 21.28 11.46 -28.60
N ASP A 36 20.54 11.29 -27.51
CA ASP A 36 19.87 12.38 -26.80
C ASP A 36 19.94 12.16 -25.28
N PRO A 37 20.83 12.91 -24.58
CA PRO A 37 20.96 12.82 -23.13
C PRO A 37 19.76 13.36 -22.36
N GLU A 38 18.88 14.13 -23.00
CA GLU A 38 17.75 14.80 -22.35
C GLU A 38 16.41 14.10 -22.63
N ASP A 39 16.43 13.03 -23.42
CA ASP A 39 15.24 12.26 -23.76
C ASP A 39 14.66 11.53 -22.55
N ALA A 40 13.43 11.89 -22.19
CA ALA A 40 12.69 11.31 -21.07
C ALA A 40 12.41 9.81 -21.28
N ASP A 41 12.15 9.39 -22.52
CA ASP A 41 11.88 7.99 -22.88
C ASP A 41 13.12 7.13 -22.65
N ALA A 42 14.30 7.58 -23.13
CA ALA A 42 15.57 6.91 -22.91
C ALA A 42 15.95 6.82 -21.42
N LEU A 43 15.77 7.91 -20.67
CA LEU A 43 16.02 7.95 -19.22
C LEU A 43 15.09 6.99 -18.45
N ALA A 44 13.81 6.96 -18.80
CA ALA A 44 12.84 6.05 -18.19
C ALA A 44 13.13 4.59 -18.53
N LEU A 45 13.54 4.30 -19.76
CA LEU A 45 13.93 2.96 -20.18
C LEU A 45 15.19 2.49 -19.45
N ALA A 46 16.18 3.35 -19.26
CA ALA A 46 17.33 3.05 -18.40
C ALA A 46 16.89 2.71 -16.97
N GLY A 47 15.97 3.50 -16.39
CA GLY A 47 15.37 3.21 -15.09
C GLY A 47 14.67 1.84 -15.04
N ARG A 48 13.93 1.48 -16.10
CA ARG A 48 13.27 0.16 -16.24
C ARG A 48 14.27 -0.98 -16.26
N VAL A 49 15.36 -0.85 -17.01
CA VAL A 49 16.42 -1.88 -17.04
C VAL A 49 17.06 -2.05 -15.66
N HIS A 50 17.37 -0.95 -14.96
CA HIS A 50 17.90 -0.99 -13.60
C HIS A 50 16.92 -1.65 -12.61
N LEU A 51 15.63 -1.37 -12.75
CA LEU A 51 14.60 -2.03 -11.95
C LEU A 51 14.58 -3.54 -12.17
N CYS A 52 14.67 -4.00 -13.43
CA CYS A 52 14.74 -5.42 -13.76
C CYS A 52 16.03 -6.12 -13.28
N MET A 53 17.08 -5.35 -12.98
CA MET A 53 18.34 -5.83 -12.39
C MET A 53 18.35 -5.78 -10.86
N ASP A 54 17.21 -5.50 -10.21
CA ASP A 54 17.08 -5.29 -8.75
C ASP A 54 17.92 -4.12 -8.21
N ARG A 55 18.33 -3.19 -9.08
CA ARG A 55 19.09 -1.98 -8.73
C ARG A 55 18.14 -0.82 -8.47
N HIS A 56 17.42 -0.90 -7.37
CA HIS A 56 16.31 0.02 -7.09
C HIS A 56 16.75 1.48 -6.86
N GLN A 57 17.95 1.73 -6.32
CA GLN A 57 18.43 3.10 -6.09
C GLN A 57 18.75 3.79 -7.41
N GLU A 58 19.43 3.09 -8.31
CA GLU A 58 19.73 3.58 -9.65
C GLU A 58 18.47 3.73 -10.50
N ALA A 59 17.51 2.81 -10.38
CA ALA A 59 16.21 2.94 -11.03
C ALA A 59 15.46 4.20 -10.59
N LEU A 60 15.48 4.53 -9.29
CA LEU A 60 14.89 5.77 -8.76
C LEU A 60 15.62 7.02 -9.26
N HIS A 61 16.95 6.97 -9.35
CA HIS A 61 17.74 8.08 -9.89
C HIS A 61 17.34 8.40 -11.33
N TRP A 62 17.34 7.39 -12.20
CA TRP A 62 16.97 7.55 -13.61
C TRP A 62 15.50 7.95 -13.79
N ALA A 63 14.59 7.37 -13.02
CA ALA A 63 13.19 7.79 -13.03
C ALA A 63 13.02 9.26 -12.59
N GLN A 64 13.84 9.75 -11.65
CA GLN A 64 13.80 11.15 -11.23
C GLN A 64 14.46 12.10 -12.25
N GLU A 65 15.47 11.66 -13.00
CA GLU A 65 15.97 12.43 -14.15
C GLU A 65 14.89 12.51 -15.23
N ALA A 66 14.26 11.39 -15.60
CA ALA A 66 13.17 11.36 -16.59
C ALA A 66 12.00 12.29 -16.18
N LEU A 67 11.54 12.22 -14.93
CA LEU A 67 10.46 13.08 -14.42
C LEU A 67 10.83 14.56 -14.30
N ARG A 68 12.13 14.89 -14.26
CA ARG A 68 12.57 16.30 -14.35
C ARG A 68 12.43 16.85 -15.76
N ARG A 69 12.55 16.00 -16.78
CA ARG A 69 12.41 16.37 -18.19
C ARG A 69 10.95 16.38 -18.59
N ASP A 70 10.24 15.30 -18.28
CA ASP A 70 8.81 15.15 -18.49
C ASP A 70 8.13 14.69 -17.20
N PRO A 71 7.49 15.61 -16.46
CA PRO A 71 6.78 15.30 -15.23
C PRO A 71 5.58 14.36 -15.39
N GLU A 72 5.03 14.23 -16.60
CA GLU A 72 3.86 13.41 -16.90
C GLU A 72 4.23 12.05 -17.51
N HIS A 73 5.54 11.76 -17.58
CA HIS A 73 6.04 10.56 -18.23
C HIS A 73 5.62 9.26 -17.51
N LEU A 74 4.70 8.51 -18.13
CA LEU A 74 4.05 7.35 -17.53
C LEU A 74 5.03 6.23 -17.15
N LEU A 75 6.02 5.94 -18.00
CA LEU A 75 6.98 4.85 -17.73
C LEU A 75 7.90 5.21 -16.55
N ALA A 76 8.29 6.48 -16.40
CA ALA A 76 9.11 6.89 -15.27
C ALA A 76 8.32 6.80 -13.95
N TRP A 77 7.03 7.15 -13.96
CA TRP A 77 6.15 6.93 -12.80
C TRP A 77 6.01 5.44 -12.48
N PHE A 78 5.84 4.59 -13.48
CA PHE A 78 5.81 3.13 -13.32
C PHE A 78 7.09 2.61 -12.65
N VAL A 79 8.26 3.03 -13.13
CA VAL A 79 9.56 2.63 -12.55
C VAL A 79 9.68 3.12 -11.11
N ARG A 80 9.31 4.38 -10.85
CA ARG A 80 9.38 5.00 -9.52
C ARG A 80 8.48 4.28 -8.51
N VAL A 81 7.22 4.01 -8.87
CA VAL A 81 6.26 3.30 -8.02
C VAL A 81 6.73 1.87 -7.75
N SER A 82 7.19 1.16 -8.77
CA SER A 82 7.70 -0.20 -8.64
C SER A 82 8.95 -0.26 -7.76
N ALA A 83 9.89 0.67 -7.92
CA ALA A 83 11.08 0.74 -7.08
C ALA A 83 10.76 1.04 -5.60
N TYR A 84 9.78 1.92 -5.32
CA TYR A 84 9.33 2.17 -3.94
C TYR A 84 8.60 0.97 -3.33
N TYR A 85 7.84 0.23 -4.14
CA TYR A 85 7.18 -0.99 -3.72
C TYR A 85 8.19 -2.06 -3.29
N GLU A 86 9.23 -2.30 -4.09
CA GLU A 86 10.27 -3.30 -3.80
C GLU A 86 11.15 -2.91 -2.61
N THR A 87 11.54 -1.63 -2.52
CA THR A 87 12.33 -1.12 -1.38
C THR A 87 11.54 -1.03 -0.07
N GLY A 88 10.21 -1.20 -0.11
CA GLY A 88 9.34 -1.16 1.06
C GLY A 88 9.19 0.24 1.68
N ARG A 89 9.50 1.30 0.92
CA ARG A 89 9.33 2.70 1.35
C ARG A 89 7.86 3.09 1.23
N LEU A 90 7.10 2.76 2.27
CA LEU A 90 5.64 2.75 2.22
C LEU A 90 5.00 4.14 2.01
N LYS A 91 5.58 5.20 2.59
CA LYS A 91 5.03 6.55 2.50
C LYS A 91 5.22 7.08 1.09
N GLU A 92 6.44 6.98 0.60
CA GLU A 92 6.86 7.42 -0.72
C GLU A 92 6.14 6.63 -1.83
N PHE A 93 5.90 5.33 -1.61
CA PHE A 93 5.07 4.51 -2.49
C PHE A 93 3.65 5.06 -2.62
N GLN A 94 2.98 5.41 -1.51
CA GLN A 94 1.61 5.91 -1.55
C GLN A 94 1.51 7.27 -2.24
N GLU A 95 2.47 8.16 -1.99
CA GLU A 95 2.56 9.47 -2.65
C GLU A 95 2.78 9.30 -4.15
N ALA A 96 3.76 8.49 -4.56
CA ALA A 96 4.06 8.24 -5.97
C ALA A 96 2.88 7.55 -6.69
N LEU A 97 2.20 6.61 -6.03
CA LEU A 97 1.04 5.92 -6.58
C LEU A 97 -0.15 6.88 -6.78
N ALA A 98 -0.36 7.82 -5.86
CA ALA A 98 -1.43 8.82 -5.98
C ALA A 98 -1.22 9.72 -7.21
N GLU A 99 0.01 10.17 -7.44
CA GLU A 99 0.35 10.96 -8.63
C GLU A 99 0.25 10.13 -9.91
N ALA A 100 0.73 8.89 -9.91
CA ALA A 100 0.65 8.00 -11.07
C ALA A 100 -0.81 7.72 -11.47
N LEU A 101 -1.71 7.49 -10.50
CA LEU A 101 -3.15 7.30 -10.73
C LEU A 101 -3.86 8.60 -11.14
N ARG A 102 -3.31 9.77 -10.79
CA ARG A 102 -3.83 11.05 -11.26
C ARG A 102 -3.59 11.23 -12.76
N LEU A 103 -2.43 10.75 -13.25
CA LEU A 103 -2.04 10.81 -14.66
C LEU A 103 -2.72 9.72 -15.49
N ASP A 104 -2.69 8.48 -15.02
CA ASP A 104 -3.37 7.35 -15.64
C ASP A 104 -4.28 6.62 -14.63
N PRO A 105 -5.57 7.00 -14.58
CA PRO A 105 -6.55 6.37 -13.69
C PRO A 105 -6.93 4.94 -14.07
N TYR A 106 -6.64 4.51 -15.30
CA TYR A 106 -7.12 3.23 -15.86
C TYR A 106 -6.07 2.13 -15.82
N GLU A 107 -4.83 2.47 -15.48
CA GLU A 107 -3.75 1.49 -15.39
C GLU A 107 -4.00 0.48 -14.25
N SER A 108 -4.32 -0.75 -14.67
CA SER A 108 -4.63 -1.88 -13.79
C SER A 108 -3.49 -2.26 -12.85
N PHE A 109 -2.25 -2.05 -13.27
CA PHE A 109 -1.04 -2.40 -12.52
C PHE A 109 -0.94 -1.64 -11.20
N TYR A 110 -1.32 -0.36 -11.17
CA TYR A 110 -1.29 0.45 -9.96
C TYR A 110 -2.26 -0.06 -8.89
N TYR A 111 -3.47 -0.49 -9.29
CA TYR A 111 -4.42 -1.11 -8.37
C TYR A 111 -3.92 -2.46 -7.84
N TYR A 112 -3.26 -3.25 -8.69
CA TYR A 112 -2.65 -4.52 -8.29
C TYR A 112 -1.55 -4.33 -7.24
N LEU A 113 -0.62 -3.40 -7.45
CA LEU A 113 0.42 -3.08 -6.47
C LEU A 113 -0.16 -2.59 -5.15
N ASN A 114 -1.19 -1.73 -5.21
CA ASN A 114 -1.87 -1.23 -4.02
C ASN A 114 -2.54 -2.35 -3.21
N ALA A 115 -3.22 -3.28 -3.89
CA ALA A 115 -3.84 -4.43 -3.24
C ALA A 115 -2.81 -5.32 -2.54
N ASN A 116 -1.70 -5.62 -3.22
CA ASN A 116 -0.61 -6.41 -2.65
C ASN A 116 0.01 -5.73 -1.42
N TYR A 117 0.18 -4.41 -1.48
CA TYR A 117 0.64 -3.62 -0.36
C TYR A 117 -0.27 -3.77 0.87
N TYR A 118 -1.60 -3.61 0.71
CA TYR A 118 -2.54 -3.77 1.83
C TYR A 118 -2.56 -5.19 2.37
N ASN A 119 -2.38 -6.20 1.53
CA ASN A 119 -2.27 -7.60 1.96
C ASN A 119 -1.01 -7.84 2.81
N LYS A 120 0.13 -7.28 2.41
CA LYS A 120 1.39 -7.34 3.18
C LYS A 120 1.22 -6.65 4.54
N LYS A 121 0.62 -5.46 4.57
CA LYS A 121 0.32 -4.72 5.80
C LYS A 121 -0.64 -5.47 6.72
N ARG A 122 -1.73 -6.02 6.17
CA ARG A 122 -2.70 -6.84 6.91
C ARG A 122 -2.03 -8.05 7.55
N THR A 123 -1.13 -8.72 6.83
CA THR A 123 -0.42 -9.90 7.35
C THR A 123 0.46 -9.54 8.55
N ILE A 124 1.19 -8.42 8.48
CA ILE A 124 1.99 -7.91 9.60
C ILE A 124 1.10 -7.57 10.80
N LEU A 125 -0.02 -6.86 10.57
CA LEU A 125 -0.95 -6.48 11.63
C LEU A 125 -1.57 -7.71 12.32
N VAL A 126 -2.01 -8.71 11.55
CA VAL A 126 -2.55 -9.96 12.09
C VAL A 126 -1.51 -10.69 12.93
N ARG A 127 -0.24 -10.71 12.49
CA ARG A 127 0.86 -11.31 13.27
C ARG A 127 1.10 -10.57 14.59
N GLN A 128 1.07 -9.24 14.58
CA GLN A 128 1.24 -8.42 15.77
C GLN A 128 0.11 -8.63 16.77
N VAL A 129 -1.15 -8.65 16.32
CA VAL A 129 -2.32 -8.90 17.19
C VAL A 129 -2.22 -10.29 17.83
N ARG A 130 -1.94 -11.33 17.04
CA ARG A 130 -1.77 -12.70 17.58
C ARG A 130 -0.63 -12.81 18.59
N ALA A 131 0.45 -12.06 18.40
CA ALA A 131 1.55 -12.02 19.36
C ALA A 131 1.14 -11.31 20.66
N ALA A 132 0.38 -10.22 20.56
CA ALA A 132 -0.15 -9.49 21.71
C ALA A 132 -1.18 -10.32 22.51
N GLU A 133 -2.05 -11.08 21.83
CA GLU A 133 -3.00 -12.01 22.46
C GLU A 133 -2.27 -13.08 23.28
N ARG A 134 -1.25 -13.74 22.70
CA ARG A 134 -0.42 -14.72 23.42
C ARG A 134 0.33 -14.12 24.62
N ALA A 135 0.80 -12.88 24.50
CA ALA A 135 1.44 -12.16 25.60
C ALA A 135 0.43 -11.78 26.71
N GLY A 136 -0.82 -11.51 26.35
CA GLY A 136 -1.92 -11.28 27.29
C GLY A 136 -2.37 -12.55 28.02
N ASP A 137 -2.36 -13.69 27.33
CA ASP A 137 -2.69 -15.01 27.91
C ASP A 137 -1.59 -15.55 28.84
N THR A 138 -0.36 -15.07 28.71
CA THR A 138 0.78 -15.42 29.58
C THR A 138 0.94 -14.49 30.78
N ALA A 139 0.17 -13.39 30.84
CA ALA A 139 0.03 -12.65 32.09
C ALA A 139 -0.79 -13.51 33.07
N PRO A 140 -0.26 -13.84 34.27
CA PRO A 140 -1.03 -14.61 35.23
C PRO A 140 -2.36 -13.88 35.50
N GLN A 141 -3.46 -14.63 35.45
CA GLN A 141 -4.85 -14.17 35.62
C GLN A 141 -5.09 -13.30 36.87
N SER A 142 -4.10 -13.17 37.76
CA SER A 142 -4.06 -12.31 38.93
C SER A 142 -3.99 -10.79 38.63
N ARG A 143 -3.73 -10.37 37.38
CA ARG A 143 -3.76 -8.94 36.96
C ARG A 143 -4.96 -8.54 36.11
N LEU A 144 -6.03 -9.33 36.07
CA LEU A 144 -7.31 -8.82 35.63
C LEU A 144 -7.82 -7.83 36.70
N SER A 145 -7.52 -6.55 36.52
CA SER A 145 -8.22 -5.50 37.24
C SER A 145 -9.73 -5.74 37.11
N ARG A 146 -10.44 -5.51 38.22
CA ARG A 146 -11.85 -5.83 38.47
C ARG A 146 -12.93 -5.44 37.42
N PRO A 147 -12.75 -4.52 36.43
CA PRO A 147 -13.85 -4.15 35.54
C PRO A 147 -14.44 -5.30 34.71
N ALA A 148 -13.65 -6.32 34.34
CA ALA A 148 -14.11 -7.42 33.50
C ALA A 148 -14.93 -8.51 34.24
N GLN A 149 -14.85 -8.55 35.58
CA GLN A 149 -15.62 -9.50 36.40
C GLN A 149 -17.03 -8.99 36.68
N LEU A 150 -17.21 -7.68 36.86
CA LEU A 150 -18.51 -7.06 37.16
C LEU A 150 -19.52 -7.19 36.01
N CYS A 151 -19.06 -7.24 34.75
CA CYS A 151 -19.95 -7.43 33.61
C CYS A 151 -20.52 -8.86 33.48
N ARG A 152 -19.86 -9.87 34.06
CA ARG A 152 -20.33 -11.28 33.96
C ARG A 152 -21.36 -11.65 35.02
N SER A 153 -21.44 -10.90 36.11
CA SER A 153 -22.34 -11.19 37.24
C SER A 153 -23.62 -10.35 37.26
N ALA A 154 -23.86 -9.49 36.26
CA ALA A 154 -25.07 -8.69 36.21
C ALA A 154 -26.26 -9.54 35.72
N PRO A 155 -27.33 -9.74 36.52
CA PRO A 155 -28.53 -10.40 36.04
C PRO A 155 -29.27 -9.46 35.07
N TRP A 156 -29.43 -9.88 33.81
CA TRP A 156 -30.14 -9.14 32.76
C TRP A 156 -31.66 -9.05 32.98
N ARG A 157 -32.11 -8.56 34.14
CA ARG A 157 -33.53 -8.23 34.39
C ARG A 157 -33.77 -6.75 34.12
N LEU A 158 -33.78 -6.38 32.84
CA LEU A 158 -34.50 -5.18 32.43
C LEU A 158 -35.90 -5.61 31.99
N ARG A 159 -36.91 -5.19 32.76
CA ARG A 159 -38.32 -5.31 32.41
C ARG A 159 -38.54 -4.66 31.03
N GLY A 160 -39.26 -5.35 30.16
CA GLY A 160 -40.02 -4.68 29.10
C GLY A 160 -39.64 -4.93 27.64
N ILE A 161 -38.68 -5.82 27.33
CA ILE A 161 -38.43 -6.21 25.94
C ILE A 161 -38.70 -7.70 25.77
N ARG A 162 -39.87 -8.04 25.21
CA ARG A 162 -40.12 -9.39 24.66
C ARG A 162 -39.24 -9.56 23.42
N ALA A 163 -37.97 -9.87 23.62
CA ALA A 163 -37.09 -10.31 22.53
C ALA A 163 -37.25 -11.82 22.36
N ALA A 164 -38.15 -12.23 21.46
CA ALA A 164 -38.02 -13.53 20.82
C ALA A 164 -36.74 -13.50 19.97
N ARG A 165 -35.63 -14.06 20.47
CA ARG A 165 -34.45 -14.42 19.68
C ARG A 165 -33.64 -15.48 20.42
N ARG A 166 -33.29 -16.55 19.71
CA ARG A 166 -32.47 -17.66 20.21
C ARG A 166 -31.05 -17.17 20.55
N PRO A 167 -30.37 -17.78 21.52
CA PRO A 167 -29.00 -17.43 21.87
C PRO A 167 -28.05 -17.79 20.71
N GLY A 168 -27.32 -16.82 20.16
CA GLY A 168 -26.27 -17.08 19.16
C GLY A 168 -25.96 -15.96 18.16
N ASP A 169 -26.87 -15.01 17.93
CA ASP A 169 -26.66 -13.99 16.89
C ASP A 169 -26.02 -12.70 17.44
N PRO A 170 -24.88 -12.23 16.90
CA PRO A 170 -24.34 -10.92 17.25
C PRO A 170 -25.23 -9.79 16.68
N PRO A 171 -25.32 -8.63 17.37
CA PRO A 171 -26.21 -7.55 16.97
C PRO A 171 -25.80 -6.93 15.63
N ARG A 172 -26.78 -6.66 14.76
CA ARG A 172 -26.56 -5.86 13.55
C ARG A 172 -26.25 -4.43 13.96
N TRP A 173 -25.13 -3.89 13.49
CA TRP A 173 -24.59 -2.55 13.79
C TRP A 173 -25.60 -1.39 13.65
N ARG A 174 -26.68 -1.56 12.87
CA ARG A 174 -27.75 -0.58 12.68
C ARG A 174 -28.58 -0.30 13.93
N ASP A 175 -28.62 -1.23 14.89
CA ASP A 175 -29.42 -1.07 16.11
C ASP A 175 -28.65 -0.35 17.23
N ALA A 176 -27.31 -0.42 17.22
CA ALA A 176 -26.45 0.30 18.15
C ALA A 176 -26.46 1.83 17.91
N ALA A 177 -26.58 2.25 16.65
CA ALA A 177 -26.64 3.68 16.29
C ALA A 177 -27.94 4.36 16.77
N ARG A 178 -29.05 3.62 16.90
CA ARG A 178 -30.32 4.15 17.42
C ARG A 178 -30.38 4.26 18.94
N ALA A 179 -29.56 3.50 19.66
CA ALA A 179 -29.47 3.59 21.11
C ALA A 179 -28.59 4.76 21.58
N ALA A 180 -27.64 5.20 20.75
CA ALA A 180 -26.80 6.36 21.06
C ALA A 180 -27.54 7.71 20.95
N SER A 181 -28.61 7.78 20.15
CA SER A 181 -29.39 9.00 19.94
C SER A 181 -30.52 9.23 20.94
N SER A 182 -30.86 8.24 21.79
CA SER A 182 -31.99 8.33 22.73
C SER A 182 -31.62 8.79 24.15
N GLY A 183 -30.43 9.37 24.36
CA GLY A 183 -30.14 10.18 25.55
C GLY A 183 -30.11 9.42 26.89
N LEU A 184 -30.09 8.09 26.90
CA LEU A 184 -29.93 7.30 28.13
C LEU A 184 -28.43 7.10 28.42
N GLY A 185 -27.84 8.16 28.98
CA GLY A 185 -26.43 8.25 29.32
C GLY A 185 -25.99 7.21 30.35
N CYS A 186 -24.89 6.51 30.03
CA CYS A 186 -24.11 5.79 31.04
C CYS A 186 -23.35 6.79 31.92
N PRO A 187 -23.42 6.72 33.26
CA PRO A 187 -22.79 7.69 34.17
C PRO A 187 -21.25 7.57 34.27
N HIS A 188 -20.57 6.90 33.33
CA HIS A 188 -19.11 6.82 33.28
C HIS A 188 -18.47 7.60 32.11
N ALA A 189 -19.26 8.25 31.26
CA ALA A 189 -18.76 8.99 30.09
C ALA A 189 -18.47 10.49 30.34
N ARG A 190 -18.13 10.89 31.57
CA ARG A 190 -17.76 12.28 31.93
C ARG A 190 -16.40 12.41 32.61
N ARG A 191 -15.37 11.68 32.16
CA ARG A 191 -14.00 11.83 32.68
C ARG A 191 -12.89 11.88 31.62
N LEU A 192 -13.18 12.32 30.41
CA LEU A 192 -12.14 12.58 29.41
C LEU A 192 -12.37 13.86 28.58
N GLN A 193 -13.03 14.87 29.16
CA GLN A 193 -13.01 16.25 28.67
C GLN A 193 -13.10 17.22 29.85
N ALA A 194 -11.97 17.40 30.54
CA ALA A 194 -11.55 18.58 31.29
C ALA A 194 -10.11 18.34 31.76
#